data_AF-A0AAW2L4D8-F1
#
_entry.id   AF-A0AAW2L4D8-F1
#
_cell.length_a   1.000
_cell.length_b   1.000
_cell.length_c   1.000
_cell.angle_alpha   90.00
_cell.angle_beta   90.00
_cell.angle_gamma   90.00
#
_symmetry.space_group_name_H-M   'P 1'
#
loop_
_entity.id
_entity.type
_entity.pdbx_description
1 polymer ?
#
loop_
_entity_poly.entity_id
_entity_poly.type
_entity_poly.pdbx_seq_one_letter_code
_entity_poly.pdbx_strand_id
1 'polypeptide(L)'
;MAEPISVAIPIALKVDLTGLPDKCSGQFFKRWQQRMKILLMMKGLLTMIQVTRPEPTDADPKTVEIAQWTERDQISRGAILSALSNMLFDVYCSNSYTTKSLWDELD
;
A
#
# COMPACT_ATOMS: atom_id res chain seq x y z
N MET A 1 -1.65 -3.34 38.47
CA MET A 1 -0.51 -3.34 37.52
C MET A 1 -0.97 -4.16 36.33
N ALA A 2 -1.29 -3.51 35.21
CA ALA A 2 -1.71 -4.21 34.00
C ALA A 2 -0.65 -3.93 32.93
N GLU A 3 0.07 -4.96 32.52
CA GLU A 3 1.02 -4.90 31.42
C GLU A 3 0.25 -4.89 30.08
N PRO A 4 0.64 -4.05 29.10
CA PRO A 4 0.05 -4.11 27.78
C PRO A 4 0.64 -5.29 27.00
N ILE A 5 -0.22 -6.26 26.67
CA ILE A 5 0.13 -7.38 25.79
C ILE A 5 0.40 -6.82 24.39
N SER A 6 1.68 -6.80 24.01
CA SER A 6 2.11 -6.54 22.64
C SER A 6 1.71 -7.73 21.77
N VAL A 7 0.54 -7.62 21.13
CA VAL A 7 0.11 -8.58 20.12
C VAL A 7 0.90 -8.30 18.84
N ALA A 8 2.05 -8.96 18.72
CA ALA A 8 2.71 -9.13 17.44
C ALA A 8 1.84 -10.08 16.59
N ILE A 9 1.09 -9.53 15.63
CA ILE A 9 0.35 -10.35 14.66
C ILE A 9 1.33 -10.77 13.55
N PRO A 10 1.64 -12.06 13.37
CA PRO A 10 2.41 -12.51 12.22
C PRO A 10 1.46 -12.63 11.03
N ILE A 11 1.22 -11.52 10.32
CA ILE A 11 0.42 -11.57 9.11
C ILE A 11 1.35 -11.89 7.94
N ALA A 12 1.55 -13.18 7.69
CA ALA A 12 1.81 -13.64 6.33
C ALA A 12 0.55 -13.34 5.51
N LEU A 13 0.38 -12.08 5.10
CA LEU A 13 -0.75 -11.62 4.34
C LEU A 13 -0.55 -12.19 2.93
N LYS A 14 -1.08 -13.38 2.66
CA LYS A 14 -1.42 -13.76 1.30
C LYS A 14 -2.43 -12.72 0.85
N VAL A 15 -1.96 -11.65 0.19
CA VAL A 15 -2.87 -10.62 -0.31
C VAL A 15 -3.69 -11.24 -1.41
N ASP A 16 -4.90 -11.60 -1.01
CA ASP A 16 -5.99 -11.83 -1.90
C ASP A 16 -6.31 -10.49 -2.59
N LEU A 17 -6.24 -10.45 -3.92
CA LEU A 17 -6.60 -9.29 -4.74
C LEU A 17 -8.06 -9.35 -5.21
N THR A 18 -8.90 -10.22 -4.61
CA THR A 18 -10.32 -10.23 -4.94
C THR A 18 -11.00 -9.01 -4.34
N GLY A 19 -12.02 -8.51 -5.05
CA GLY A 19 -12.76 -7.31 -4.67
C GLY A 19 -12.10 -5.98 -5.04
N LEU A 20 -11.08 -5.98 -5.91
CA LEU A 20 -10.55 -4.74 -6.47
C LEU A 20 -11.67 -3.89 -7.09
N PRO A 21 -11.64 -2.56 -6.92
CA PRO A 21 -12.63 -1.68 -7.53
C PRO A 21 -12.53 -1.73 -9.05
N ASP A 22 -13.61 -1.34 -9.74
CA ASP A 22 -13.61 -1.14 -11.19
C ASP A 22 -12.41 -0.27 -11.63
N LYS A 23 -11.86 -0.58 -12.81
CA LYS A 23 -10.69 0.13 -13.34
C LYS A 23 -10.94 1.63 -13.40
N CYS A 24 -10.01 2.41 -12.87
CA CYS A 24 -10.05 3.86 -12.96
C CYS A 24 -9.70 4.32 -14.37
N SER A 25 -10.67 4.89 -15.08
CA SER A 25 -10.49 5.55 -16.38
C SER A 25 -10.28 7.06 -16.26
N GLY A 26 -10.05 7.58 -15.05
CA GLY A 26 -9.98 9.02 -14.74
C GLY A 26 -11.35 9.66 -14.45
N GLN A 27 -12.46 9.00 -14.78
CA GLN A 27 -13.80 9.46 -14.43
C GLN A 27 -14.18 9.08 -12.99
N PHE A 28 -14.90 9.97 -12.29
CA PHE A 28 -15.28 9.80 -10.87
C PHE A 28 -14.10 9.43 -9.98
N PHE A 29 -12.93 10.01 -10.26
CA PHE A 29 -11.67 9.64 -9.63
C PHE A 29 -11.73 9.64 -8.10
N LYS A 30 -12.34 10.67 -7.49
CA LYS A 30 -12.57 10.74 -6.03
C LYS A 30 -13.39 9.56 -5.47
N ARG A 31 -14.40 9.08 -6.21
CA ARG A 31 -15.20 7.91 -5.81
C ARG A 31 -14.36 6.64 -5.89
N TRP A 32 -13.55 6.49 -6.93
CA TRP A 32 -12.62 5.38 -7.07
C TRP A 32 -11.58 5.38 -5.94
N GLN A 33 -10.97 6.52 -5.63
CA GLN A 33 -10.02 6.65 -4.53
C GLN A 33 -10.63 6.25 -3.18
N GLN A 34 -11.86 6.67 -2.88
CA GLN A 34 -12.53 6.27 -1.64
C GLN A 34 -12.75 4.76 -1.57
N ARG A 35 -13.18 4.12 -2.66
CA ARG A 35 -13.31 2.66 -2.74
C ARG A 35 -11.96 1.96 -2.52
N MET A 36 -10.90 2.50 -3.11
CA MET A 36 -9.55 1.96 -2.93
C MET A 36 -9.03 2.15 -1.49
N LYS A 37 -9.27 3.31 -0.85
CA LYS A 37 -8.96 3.54 0.57
C LYS A 37 -9.68 2.54 1.48
N ILE A 38 -10.95 2.26 1.22
CA ILE A 38 -11.72 1.24 1.96
C ILE A 38 -11.13 -0.16 1.76
N LEU A 39 -10.78 -0.53 0.52
CA LEU A 39 -10.13 -1.81 0.22
C LEU A 39 -8.80 -1.97 0.97
N LEU A 40 -7.93 -0.95 0.92
CA LEU A 40 -6.65 -0.96 1.63
C LEU A 40 -6.85 -1.02 3.15
N MET A 41 -7.87 -0.34 3.69
CA MET A 41 -8.23 -0.40 5.10
C MET A 41 -8.64 -1.82 5.51
N MET A 42 -9.54 -2.46 4.75
CA MET A 42 -9.97 -3.83 5.00
C MET A 42 -8.81 -4.83 4.94
N LYS A 43 -7.80 -4.56 4.10
CA LYS A 43 -6.60 -5.39 3.97
C LYS A 43 -5.48 -5.03 4.94
N GLY A 44 -5.67 -4.04 5.83
CA GLY A 44 -4.65 -3.59 6.78
C GLY A 44 -3.45 -2.88 6.13
N LEU A 45 -3.62 -2.36 4.91
CA LEU A 45 -2.60 -1.72 4.08
C LEU A 45 -2.77 -0.20 3.96
N LEU A 46 -3.80 0.38 4.59
CA LEU A 46 -4.06 1.82 4.55
C LEU A 46 -2.86 2.66 5.03
N THR A 47 -2.02 2.10 5.89
CA THR A 47 -0.81 2.78 6.36
C THR A 47 0.21 2.99 5.23
N MET A 48 0.22 2.16 4.17
CA MET A 48 1.20 2.26 3.08
C MET A 48 0.99 3.50 2.19
N ILE A 49 -0.23 4.04 2.13
CA ILE A 49 -0.50 5.30 1.43
C ILE A 49 -0.22 6.53 2.31
N GLN A 50 0.08 6.36 3.60
CA GLN A 50 0.33 7.45 4.55
C GLN A 50 1.79 7.51 4.99
N VAL A 51 2.38 6.35 5.25
CA VAL A 51 3.70 6.17 5.86
C VAL A 51 4.78 6.15 4.79
N THR A 52 5.82 6.97 5.00
CA THR A 52 7.03 6.96 4.17
C THR A 52 7.93 5.79 4.56
N ARG A 53 8.73 5.30 3.61
CA ARG A 53 9.71 4.21 3.84
C ARG A 53 10.50 4.43 5.14
N PRO A 54 10.55 3.43 6.05
CA PRO A 54 11.38 3.53 7.24
C PRO A 54 12.86 3.56 6.84
N GLU A 55 13.60 4.53 7.36
CA GLU A 55 15.04 4.65 7.13
C GLU A 55 15.80 3.70 8.08
N PRO A 56 16.81 2.97 7.59
CA PRO A 56 17.70 2.21 8.46
C PRO A 56 18.50 3.19 9.32
N THR A 57 18.38 3.08 10.65
CA THR A 57 19.24 3.82 11.59
C THR A 57 20.52 3.02 11.82
N ASP A 58 21.68 3.69 11.85
CA ASP A 58 23.01 3.10 12.09
C ASP A 58 23.10 2.23 13.36
N ALA A 59 22.21 2.46 14.32
CA ALA A 59 22.17 1.77 15.62
C ALA A 59 21.45 0.41 15.62
N ASP A 60 20.59 0.12 14.63
CA ASP A 60 19.91 -1.17 14.52
C ASP A 60 19.53 -1.42 13.05
N PRO A 61 20.23 -2.31 12.33
CA PRO A 61 19.85 -2.68 10.98
C PRO A 61 18.56 -3.52 11.06
N LYS A 62 17.42 -2.84 11.08
CA LYS A 62 16.07 -3.41 11.03
C LYS A 62 15.74 -4.01 9.67
N THR A 63 16.61 -4.90 9.21
CA THR A 63 16.59 -5.50 7.88
C THR A 63 15.29 -6.27 7.65
N VAL A 64 14.78 -6.93 8.70
CA VAL A 64 13.50 -7.65 8.68
C VAL A 64 12.31 -6.69 8.59
N GLU A 65 12.30 -5.59 9.36
CA GLU A 65 11.21 -4.59 9.33
C GLU A 65 11.17 -3.87 7.98
N ILE A 66 12.34 -3.54 7.42
CA ILE A 66 12.46 -2.92 6.08
C ILE A 66 12.04 -3.90 4.99
N ALA A 67 12.41 -5.18 5.09
CA ALA A 67 11.96 -6.21 4.15
C ALA A 67 10.43 -6.37 4.20
N GLN A 68 9.85 -6.50 5.39
CA GLN A 68 8.39 -6.58 5.58
C GLN A 68 7.66 -5.32 5.08
N TRP A 69 8.23 -4.14 5.32
CA TRP A 69 7.68 -2.90 4.78
C TRP A 69 7.73 -2.89 3.25
N THR A 70 8.86 -3.31 2.67
CA THR A 70 9.05 -3.37 1.21
C THR A 70 8.06 -4.33 0.55
N GLU A 71 7.83 -5.49 1.15
CA GLU A 71 6.82 -6.45 0.68
C GLU A 71 5.41 -5.82 0.71
N ARG A 72 5.03 -5.18 1.82
CA ARG A 72 3.74 -4.50 1.96
C ARG A 72 3.56 -3.34 0.98
N ASP A 73 4.63 -2.60 0.72
CA ASP A 73 4.65 -1.52 -0.26
C ASP A 73 4.45 -2.07 -1.68
N GLN A 74 5.19 -3.09 -2.08
CA GLN A 74 5.04 -3.71 -3.40
C GLN A 74 3.63 -4.25 -3.65
N ILE A 75 3.05 -4.90 -2.63
CA ILE A 75 1.69 -5.43 -2.66
C ILE A 75 0.66 -4.30 -2.84
N SER A 76 0.77 -3.24 -2.04
CA SER A 76 -0.17 -2.11 -2.07
C SER A 76 -0.08 -1.35 -3.39
N ARG A 77 1.15 -1.10 -3.87
CA ARG A 77 1.42 -0.52 -5.19
C ARG A 77 0.80 -1.37 -6.30
N GLY A 78 1.00 -2.68 -6.26
CA GLY A 78 0.43 -3.63 -7.21
C GLY A 78 -1.10 -3.59 -7.24
N ALA A 79 -1.75 -3.50 -6.08
CA ALA A 79 -3.20 -3.38 -5.98
C ALA A 79 -3.73 -2.07 -6.60
N ILE A 80 -3.07 -0.94 -6.31
CA ILE A 80 -3.41 0.36 -6.87
C ILE A 80 -3.28 0.33 -8.40
N LEU A 81 -2.11 -0.09 -8.90
CA LEU A 81 -1.84 -0.18 -10.33
C LEU A 81 -2.82 -1.12 -11.04
N SER A 82 -3.14 -2.27 -10.47
CA SER A 82 -4.07 -3.24 -11.07
C SER A 82 -5.50 -2.69 -11.21
N ALA A 83 -5.87 -1.72 -10.36
CA ALA A 83 -7.15 -1.03 -10.42
C ALA A 83 -7.12 0.24 -11.28
N LEU A 84 -6.01 0.56 -11.93
CA LEU A 84 -5.95 1.61 -12.96
C LEU A 84 -6.36 1.04 -14.33
N SER A 85 -6.85 1.92 -15.21
CA SER A 85 -6.93 1.61 -16.64
C SER A 85 -5.53 1.45 -17.23
N ASN A 86 -5.41 0.74 -18.35
CA ASN A 86 -4.11 0.50 -18.99
C ASN A 86 -3.38 1.81 -19.30
N MET A 87 -4.10 2.85 -19.74
CA MET A 87 -3.52 4.17 -20.01
C MET A 87 -2.88 4.81 -18.77
N LEU A 88 -3.55 4.76 -17.62
CA LEU A 88 -3.00 5.29 -16.36
C LEU A 88 -1.90 4.37 -15.80
N PHE A 89 -2.05 3.05 -15.97
CA PHE A 89 -1.02 2.09 -15.59
C PHE A 89 0.30 2.41 -16.29
N ASP A 90 0.30 2.63 -17.61
CA ASP A 90 1.52 2.93 -18.36
C ASP A 90 2.22 4.22 -17.91
N VAL A 91 1.47 5.20 -17.40
CA VAL A 91 2.01 6.44 -16.84
C VAL A 91 2.68 6.19 -15.47
N TYR A 92 2.05 5.37 -14.62
CA TYR A 92 2.44 5.24 -13.22
C TYR A 92 3.18 3.93 -12.87
N CYS A 93 3.40 3.01 -13.82
CA CYS A 93 4.00 1.69 -13.56
C CYS A 93 5.47 1.72 -13.14
N SER A 94 6.13 2.88 -13.24
CA SER A 94 7.55 3.03 -12.89
C SER A 94 7.85 2.51 -11.47
N ASN A 95 8.94 1.77 -11.35
CA ASN A 95 9.44 1.27 -10.06
C ASN A 95 10.02 2.37 -9.15
N SER A 96 10.07 3.63 -9.62
CA SER A 96 10.47 4.78 -8.80
C SER A 96 9.41 5.18 -7.76
N TYR A 97 8.14 4.81 -7.98
CA TYR A 97 7.07 5.16 -7.06
C TYR A 97 6.96 4.17 -5.90
N THR A 98 7.03 4.70 -4.68
CA THR A 98 6.48 4.00 -3.50
C THR A 98 4.95 4.04 -3.56
N THR A 99 4.27 3.19 -2.78
CA THR A 99 2.80 3.23 -2.64
C THR A 99 2.32 4.62 -2.26
N LYS A 100 3.02 5.27 -1.32
CA LYS A 100 2.72 6.63 -0.88
C LYS A 100 2.89 7.62 -2.02
N SER A 101 4.05 7.64 -2.68
CA SER A 101 4.32 8.57 -3.79
C SER A 101 3.36 8.38 -4.96
N LEU A 102 3.04 7.13 -5.28
CA LEU A 102 2.01 6.80 -6.27
C LEU A 102 0.65 7.36 -5.85
N TRP A 103 0.28 7.19 -4.58
CA TRP A 103 -0.99 7.68 -4.06
C TRP A 103 -1.07 9.20 -4.03
N ASP A 104 0.02 9.90 -3.67
CA ASP A 104 0.12 11.36 -3.68
C ASP A 104 -0.01 11.93 -5.10
N GLU A 105 0.61 11.30 -6.11
CA GLU A 105 0.43 11.72 -7.53
C GLU A 105 -0.98 11.46 -8.07
N LEU A 106 -1.70 10.56 -7.42
CA LEU A 106 -3.08 10.24 -7.75
C LEU A 106 -4.04 11.20 -7.04
N ASP A 107 -3.75 11.75 -5.86
CA ASP A 107 -4.64 12.64 -5.07
C ASP A 107 -4.89 14.02 -5.71
#